data_AF-A0A2Z3QYM7-F1
#
_entry.id   AF-A0A2Z3QYM7-F1
#
_cell.length_a   1.000
_cell.length_b   1.000
_cell.length_c   1.000
_cell.angle_alpha   90.00
_cell.angle_beta   90.00
_cell.angle_gamma   90.00
#
_symmetry.space_group_name_H-M   'P 1'
#
loop_
_entity.id
_entity.type
_entity.pdbx_description
1 polymer ?
#
loop_
_entity_poly.entity_id
_entity_poly.type
_entity_poly.pdbx_seq_one_letter_code
_entity_poly.pdbx_strand_id
1 'polypeptide(L)'
;MAWTFIDPARFAGTCYRAANWIELGPTRGFAKSNDTYVAHGAPKRIWVYPLHKKARLILSSPRPHPDLPRQEMKTMTLTDVDAAALFARLGSLEDPRARRGLRHSQRSLIAIILCAVISGAQGPTAIGEWVKRLPPAMLRRLRCRRTADGRYEPPSEPTIRRLLQTIDIAALEEKLGDWLHTQGVADRWPL
;
A
#
# COMPACT_ATOMS: atom_id res chain seq x y z
N MET A 1 4.19 7.37 17.04
CA MET A 1 3.62 8.71 17.33
C MET A 1 2.20 8.75 16.80
N ALA A 2 1.33 9.56 17.39
CA ALA A 2 0.03 9.89 16.81
C ALA A 2 0.06 11.35 16.32
N TRP A 3 -0.64 11.65 15.24
CA TRP A 3 -0.74 13.01 14.69
C TRP A 3 -2.15 13.29 14.20
N THR A 4 -2.54 14.57 14.21
CA THR A 4 -3.85 15.04 13.73
C THR A 4 -3.74 16.41 13.08
N PHE A 5 -4.71 16.74 12.22
CA PHE A 5 -4.85 18.06 11.62
C PHE A 5 -6.13 18.72 12.12
N ILE A 6 -6.01 19.97 12.58
CA ILE A 6 -7.14 20.76 13.06
C ILE A 6 -7.34 21.94 12.11
N ASP A 7 -8.57 22.14 11.67
CA ASP A 7 -8.94 23.36 10.95
C ASP A 7 -9.14 24.51 11.94
N PRO A 8 -8.24 25.51 11.98
CA PRO A 8 -8.32 26.61 12.93
C PRO A 8 -9.56 27.50 12.73
N ALA A 9 -10.18 27.47 11.53
CA ALA A 9 -11.42 28.20 11.28
C ALA A 9 -12.63 27.56 11.99
N ARG A 10 -12.53 26.27 12.34
CA ARG A 10 -13.63 25.51 12.97
C ARG A 10 -13.35 25.18 14.43
N PHE A 11 -12.10 24.90 14.78
CA PHE A 11 -11.73 24.43 16.11
C PHE A 11 -10.37 24.99 16.57
N ALA A 12 -10.31 25.50 17.81
CA ALA A 12 -9.08 26.04 18.38
C ALA A 12 -8.06 24.96 18.83
N GLY A 13 -8.47 23.70 18.92
CA GLY A 13 -7.60 22.58 19.35
C GLY A 13 -7.36 22.46 20.85
N THR A 14 -8.21 23.10 21.68
CA THR A 14 -8.05 23.18 23.14
C THR A 14 -7.96 21.82 23.83
N CYS A 15 -8.74 20.83 23.39
CA CYS A 15 -8.71 19.47 23.94
C CYS A 15 -7.36 18.78 23.70
N TYR A 16 -6.73 19.01 22.55
CA TYR A 16 -5.40 18.47 22.24
C TYR A 16 -4.32 19.17 23.08
N ARG A 17 -4.42 20.49 23.25
CA ARG A 17 -3.53 21.25 24.14
C ARG A 17 -3.62 20.75 25.58
N ALA A 18 -4.82 20.51 26.09
CA ALA A 18 -5.05 19.99 27.44
C ALA A 18 -4.54 18.55 27.60
N ALA A 19 -4.59 17.74 26.54
CA ALA A 19 -4.08 16.36 26.52
C ALA A 19 -2.57 16.24 26.27
N ASN A 20 -1.79 17.32 26.47
CA ASN A 20 -0.34 17.36 26.26
C ASN A 20 0.12 17.08 24.81
N TRP A 21 -0.71 17.41 23.81
CA TRP A 21 -0.27 17.38 22.42
C TRP A 21 0.59 18.61 22.11
N ILE A 22 1.54 18.44 21.20
CA ILE A 22 2.47 19.48 20.77
C ILE A 22 2.00 20.01 19.43
N GLU A 23 1.79 21.32 19.33
CA GLU A 23 1.49 21.98 18.07
C GLU A 23 2.79 22.22 17.28
N LEU A 24 2.85 21.71 16.05
CA LEU A 24 4.02 21.88 15.15
C LEU A 24 3.88 23.07 14.20
N GLY A 25 2.69 23.66 14.10
CA GLY A 25 2.40 24.81 13.24
C GLY A 25 1.44 24.49 12.08
N PRO A 26 1.24 25.44 11.16
CA PRO A 26 0.27 25.31 10.06
C PRO A 26 0.78 24.45 8.90
N THR A 27 -0.15 23.79 8.19
CA THR A 27 0.10 23.19 6.87
C THR A 27 0.20 24.29 5.80
N ARG A 28 0.68 23.93 4.61
CA ARG A 28 0.75 24.85 3.45
C ARG A 28 -0.61 25.13 2.78
N GLY A 29 -1.72 24.58 3.28
CA GLY A 29 -3.06 24.82 2.71
C GLY A 29 -3.32 24.16 1.35
N PHE A 30 -2.77 22.96 1.14
CA PHE A 30 -3.01 22.15 -0.06
C PHE A 30 -3.90 20.95 0.24
N ALA A 31 -4.72 20.58 -0.75
CA ALA A 31 -5.52 19.36 -0.75
C ALA A 31 -5.18 18.54 -1.98
N LYS A 32 -5.23 17.22 -1.84
CA LYS A 32 -5.03 16.30 -2.95
C LYS A 32 -6.24 16.36 -3.89
N SER A 33 -6.00 16.58 -5.17
CA SER A 33 -6.97 16.48 -6.27
C SER A 33 -6.41 15.53 -7.32
N ASN A 34 -6.95 14.31 -7.41
CA ASN A 34 -6.39 13.22 -8.23
C ASN A 34 -4.88 13.00 -7.98
N ASP A 35 -4.04 13.28 -8.98
CA ASP A 35 -2.59 13.10 -8.94
C ASP A 35 -1.84 14.40 -8.62
N THR A 36 -2.55 15.50 -8.37
CA THR A 36 -1.97 16.82 -8.06
C THR A 36 -2.40 17.32 -6.70
N TYR A 37 -1.72 18.35 -6.22
CA TYR A 37 -2.09 19.09 -5.02
C TYR A 37 -2.53 20.49 -5.43
N VAL A 38 -3.76 20.85 -5.07
CA VAL A 38 -4.33 22.17 -5.36
C VAL A 38 -4.32 23.00 -4.09
N ALA A 39 -3.80 24.22 -4.20
CA ALA A 39 -3.84 25.18 -3.11
C ALA A 39 -5.28 25.64 -2.90
N HIS A 40 -5.74 25.62 -1.64
CA HIS A 40 -7.09 26.07 -1.26
C HIS A 40 -7.05 27.12 -0.14
N GLY A 41 -5.85 27.59 0.25
CA GLY A 41 -5.69 28.71 1.16
C GLY A 41 -6.17 28.50 2.60
N ALA A 42 -6.54 27.26 2.98
CA ALA A 42 -7.02 26.93 4.33
C ALA A 42 -5.98 26.07 5.08
N PRO A 43 -4.94 26.69 5.65
CA PRO A 43 -3.91 25.96 6.40
C PRO A 43 -4.51 25.35 7.68
N LYS A 44 -4.20 24.07 7.93
CA LYS A 44 -4.59 23.34 9.14
C LYS A 44 -3.47 23.38 10.17
N ARG A 45 -3.76 23.40 11.46
CA ARG A 45 -2.76 23.22 12.52
C ARG A 45 -2.40 21.75 12.69
N ILE A 46 -1.11 21.44 12.71
CA ILE A 46 -0.58 20.10 12.92
C ILE A 46 -0.35 19.91 14.42
N TRP A 47 -0.96 18.88 14.99
CA TRP A 47 -0.75 18.49 16.39
C TRP A 47 -0.19 17.06 16.44
N VAL A 48 0.80 16.84 17.31
CA VAL A 48 1.47 15.55 17.46
C VAL A 48 1.53 15.14 18.93
N TYR A 49 1.27 13.86 19.18
CA TYR A 49 1.46 13.24 20.47
C TYR A 49 2.60 12.19 20.38
N PRO A 50 3.74 12.44 21.04
CA PRO A 50 4.84 11.48 21.10
C PRO A 50 4.43 10.24 21.91
N LEU A 51 4.26 9.10 21.24
CA LEU A 51 4.01 7.80 21.90
C LEU A 51 5.26 7.20 22.55
N HIS A 52 6.42 7.82 22.35
CA HIS A 52 7.69 7.39 22.92
C HIS A 52 8.54 8.61 23.28
N LYS A 53 9.27 8.57 24.40
CA LYS A 53 10.09 9.70 24.88
C LYS A 53 11.13 10.15 23.85
N LYS A 54 11.66 9.21 23.05
CA LYS A 54 12.64 9.48 21.98
C LYS A 54 12.02 9.64 20.58
N ALA A 55 10.69 9.72 20.45
CA ALA A 55 10.02 9.69 19.14
C ALA A 55 10.57 10.74 18.16
N ARG A 56 10.80 11.97 18.62
CA ARG A 56 11.34 13.04 17.76
C ARG A 56 12.74 12.69 17.24
N LEU A 57 13.63 12.24 18.13
CA LEU A 57 15.00 11.83 17.78
C LEU A 57 15.00 10.67 16.78
N ILE A 58 14.15 9.67 17.03
CA ILE A 58 13.98 8.49 16.19
C ILE A 58 13.54 8.88 14.77
N LEU A 59 12.55 9.76 14.65
CA LEU A 59 11.95 10.12 13.37
C LEU A 59 12.73 11.19 12.60
N SER A 60 13.52 12.01 13.30
CA SER A 60 14.45 12.96 12.66
C SER A 60 15.79 12.31 12.31
N SER A 61 16.01 11.04 12.67
CA SER A 61 17.26 10.36 12.38
C SER A 61 17.36 10.06 10.88
N PRO A 62 18.50 10.37 10.23
CA PRO A 62 18.69 10.08 8.81
C PRO A 62 18.84 8.58 8.52
N ARG A 63 19.00 7.75 9.55
CA ARG A 63 19.08 6.29 9.45
C ARG A 63 17.88 5.65 10.14
N PRO A 64 17.36 4.52 9.62
CA PRO A 64 16.28 3.77 10.28
C PRO A 64 16.70 3.40 11.71
N HIS A 65 15.81 3.63 12.67
CA HIS A 65 16.06 3.24 14.05
C HIS A 65 15.85 1.73 14.21
N PRO A 66 16.67 1.00 14.99
CA PRO A 66 16.56 -0.45 15.14
C PRO A 66 15.18 -0.93 15.61
N ASP A 67 14.52 -0.17 16.50
CA ASP A 67 13.16 -0.46 16.97
C ASP A 67 12.05 -0.18 15.93
N LEU A 68 12.40 0.46 14.81
CA LEU A 68 11.54 0.67 13.66
C LEU A 68 12.23 0.06 12.44
N PRO A 69 12.42 -1.27 12.39
CA PRO A 69 13.10 -1.90 11.27
C PRO A 69 12.29 -1.57 10.02
N ARG A 70 12.90 -0.84 9.09
CA ARG A 70 12.33 -0.70 7.76
C ARG A 70 12.32 -2.11 7.18
N GLN A 71 11.14 -2.70 7.01
CA GLN A 71 11.05 -4.02 6.39
C GLN A 71 11.68 -3.91 5.00
N GLU A 72 12.83 -4.54 4.81
CA GLU A 72 13.48 -4.59 3.51
C GLU A 72 12.58 -5.38 2.58
N MET A 73 12.09 -4.70 1.55
CA MET A 73 11.26 -5.30 0.53
C MET A 73 12.18 -6.12 -0.38
N LYS A 74 12.35 -7.40 -0.05
CA LYS A 74 13.07 -8.34 -0.92
C LYS A 74 12.24 -8.55 -2.18
N THR A 75 12.84 -8.41 -3.34
CA THR A 75 12.18 -8.78 -4.59
C THR A 75 12.06 -10.30 -4.64
N MET A 76 10.83 -10.83 -4.59
CA MET A 76 10.58 -12.26 -4.81
C MET A 76 10.85 -12.62 -6.28
N THR A 77 11.50 -13.77 -6.51
CA THR A 77 11.64 -14.35 -7.86
C THR A 77 10.58 -15.43 -8.06
N LEU A 78 9.55 -15.15 -8.84
CA LEU A 78 8.52 -16.11 -9.23
C LEU A 78 8.92 -16.83 -10.53
N THR A 79 8.90 -18.17 -10.55
CA THR A 79 9.16 -18.95 -11.77
C THR A 79 7.95 -18.93 -12.72
N ASP A 80 8.14 -19.28 -13.99
CA ASP A 80 7.02 -19.33 -14.96
C ASP A 80 5.99 -20.43 -14.61
N VAL A 81 6.44 -21.53 -13.98
CA VAL A 81 5.57 -22.64 -13.54
C VAL A 81 4.71 -22.19 -12.36
N ASP A 82 5.31 -21.55 -11.35
CA ASP A 82 4.59 -21.05 -10.17
C ASP A 82 3.60 -19.96 -10.55
N ALA A 83 3.98 -19.08 -11.48
CA ALA A 83 3.08 -18.07 -12.03
C ALA A 83 1.87 -18.71 -12.72
N ALA A 84 2.08 -19.72 -13.57
CA ALA A 84 1.00 -20.41 -14.26
C ALA A 84 0.04 -21.11 -13.27
N ALA A 85 0.57 -21.78 -12.25
CA ALA A 85 -0.22 -22.42 -11.19
C ALA A 85 -1.05 -21.39 -10.40
N LEU A 86 -0.46 -20.24 -10.04
CA LEU A 86 -1.17 -19.14 -9.39
C LEU A 86 -2.32 -18.62 -10.25
N PHE A 87 -2.08 -18.35 -11.53
CA PHE A 87 -3.12 -17.88 -12.45
C PHE A 87 -4.24 -18.90 -12.69
N ALA A 88 -3.93 -20.20 -12.69
CA ALA A 88 -4.94 -21.24 -12.80
C ALA A 88 -5.89 -21.23 -11.59
N ARG A 89 -5.36 -21.09 -10.37
CA ARG A 89 -6.16 -21.00 -9.13
C ARG A 89 -7.01 -19.73 -9.07
N LEU A 90 -6.41 -18.58 -9.42
CA LEU A 90 -7.12 -17.31 -9.57
C LEU A 90 -8.16 -17.33 -10.69
N GLY A 91 -8.14 -18.35 -11.56
CA GLY A 91 -9.14 -18.63 -12.58
C GLY A 91 -10.57 -18.70 -12.03
N SER A 92 -10.72 -19.26 -10.83
CA SER A 92 -12.00 -19.56 -10.18
C SER A 92 -12.62 -18.38 -9.39
N LEU A 93 -11.95 -17.23 -9.36
CA LEU A 93 -12.45 -16.02 -8.69
C LEU A 93 -13.30 -15.19 -9.65
N GLU A 94 -14.49 -14.80 -9.21
CA GLU A 94 -15.33 -13.83 -9.91
C GLU A 94 -14.72 -12.42 -9.82
N ASP A 95 -14.81 -11.65 -10.90
CA ASP A 95 -14.36 -10.25 -10.93
C ASP A 95 -15.55 -9.34 -10.61
N PRO A 96 -15.65 -8.76 -9.39
CA PRO A 96 -16.79 -7.95 -8.99
C PRO A 96 -16.74 -6.54 -9.62
N ARG A 97 -15.70 -6.21 -10.38
CA ARG A 97 -15.52 -4.89 -10.97
C ARG A 97 -16.31 -4.77 -12.27
N ALA A 98 -16.89 -3.60 -12.50
CA ALA A 98 -17.60 -3.30 -13.74
C ALA A 98 -16.69 -3.52 -14.97
N ARG A 99 -17.21 -4.20 -16.01
CA ARG A 99 -16.45 -4.56 -17.22
C ARG A 99 -15.92 -3.36 -18.03
N ARG A 100 -16.46 -2.15 -17.83
CA ARG A 100 -16.11 -0.96 -18.60
C ARG A 100 -14.83 -0.32 -18.07
N GLY A 101 -13.81 -0.19 -18.93
CA GLY A 101 -12.57 0.53 -18.60
C GLY A 101 -11.51 -0.29 -17.83
N LEU A 102 -11.63 -1.62 -17.81
CA LEU A 102 -10.65 -2.50 -17.17
C LEU A 102 -9.30 -2.45 -17.89
N ARG A 103 -8.32 -1.79 -17.28
CA ARG A 103 -6.92 -1.76 -17.76
C ARG A 103 -6.13 -3.00 -17.37
N HIS A 104 -6.42 -3.56 -16.18
CA HIS A 104 -5.75 -4.75 -15.64
C HIS A 104 -6.79 -5.78 -15.19
N SER A 105 -6.56 -7.05 -15.51
CA SER A 105 -7.39 -8.15 -15.04
C SER A 105 -7.27 -8.31 -13.52
N GLN A 106 -8.33 -8.78 -12.86
CA GLN A 106 -8.32 -8.97 -11.40
C GLN A 106 -7.27 -10.00 -11.01
N ARG A 107 -7.13 -11.07 -11.80
CA ARG A 107 -6.13 -12.11 -11.58
C ARG A 107 -4.72 -11.53 -11.55
N SER A 108 -4.40 -10.62 -12.48
CA SER A 108 -3.08 -9.97 -12.51
C SER A 108 -2.87 -9.09 -11.27
N LEU A 109 -3.88 -8.32 -10.88
CA LEU A 109 -3.79 -7.47 -9.70
C LEU A 109 -3.66 -8.27 -8.39
N ILE A 110 -4.45 -9.34 -8.22
CA ILE A 110 -4.36 -10.21 -7.05
C ILE A 110 -3.00 -10.89 -7.01
N ALA A 111 -2.51 -11.43 -8.13
CA ALA A 111 -1.19 -12.04 -8.18
C ALA A 111 -0.08 -11.06 -7.79
N ILE A 112 -0.16 -9.81 -8.28
CA ILE A 112 0.78 -8.74 -7.92
C ILE A 112 0.71 -8.41 -6.43
N ILE A 113 -0.50 -8.23 -5.89
CA ILE A 113 -0.71 -7.94 -4.46
C ILE A 113 -0.14 -9.07 -3.61
N LEU A 114 -0.43 -10.32 -3.97
CA LEU A 114 0.04 -11.50 -3.24
C LEU A 114 1.57 -11.58 -3.23
N CYS A 115 2.21 -11.43 -4.40
CA CYS A 115 3.67 -11.40 -4.49
C CYS A 115 4.27 -10.24 -3.70
N ALA A 116 3.63 -9.06 -3.71
CA ALA A 116 4.07 -7.92 -2.93
C ALA A 116 3.97 -8.17 -1.42
N VAL A 117 2.87 -8.75 -0.95
CA VAL A 117 2.66 -9.07 0.47
C VAL A 117 3.65 -10.15 0.94
N ILE A 118 3.88 -11.21 0.16
CA ILE A 118 4.91 -12.23 0.43
C ILE A 118 6.31 -11.58 0.46
N SER A 119 6.55 -10.58 -0.38
CA SER A 119 7.78 -9.78 -0.38
C SER A 119 7.88 -8.80 0.80
N GLY A 120 6.89 -8.75 1.69
CA GLY A 120 6.85 -7.88 2.87
C GLY A 120 6.24 -6.50 2.66
N ALA A 121 5.55 -6.25 1.54
CA ALA A 121 4.88 -4.98 1.30
C ALA A 121 3.60 -4.86 2.15
N GLN A 122 3.53 -3.81 2.98
CA GLN A 122 2.39 -3.55 3.86
C GLN A 122 1.54 -2.40 3.33
N GLY A 123 0.32 -2.70 2.88
CA GLY A 123 -0.68 -1.73 2.43
C GLY A 123 -0.50 -1.23 0.98
N PRO A 124 -1.48 -0.45 0.46
CA PRO A 124 -1.57 -0.11 -0.97
C PRO A 124 -0.38 0.70 -1.50
N THR A 125 0.14 1.62 -0.70
CA THR A 125 1.28 2.46 -1.08
C THR A 125 2.55 1.64 -1.24
N ALA A 126 2.84 0.74 -0.28
CA ALA A 126 4.02 -0.12 -0.34
C ALA A 126 3.93 -1.09 -1.52
N ILE A 127 2.74 -1.66 -1.78
CA ILE A 127 2.52 -2.51 -2.96
C ILE A 127 2.75 -1.71 -4.25
N GLY A 128 2.23 -0.47 -4.34
CA GLY A 128 2.46 0.40 -5.48
C GLY A 128 3.95 0.74 -5.71
N GLU A 129 4.71 0.95 -4.64
CA GLU A 129 6.17 1.13 -4.72
C GLU A 129 6.90 -0.15 -5.14
N TRP A 130 6.49 -1.31 -4.61
CA TRP A 130 7.04 -2.62 -4.98
C TRP A 130 6.88 -2.87 -6.49
N VAL A 131 5.67 -2.64 -7.00
CA VAL A 131 5.31 -2.84 -8.40
C VAL A 131 6.16 -1.97 -9.33
N LYS A 132 6.44 -0.71 -8.94
CA LYS A 132 7.29 0.20 -9.74
C LYS A 132 8.73 -0.28 -9.86
N ARG A 133 9.20 -1.15 -8.95
CA ARG A 133 10.57 -1.69 -8.94
C ARG A 133 10.70 -3.02 -9.69
N LEU A 134 9.60 -3.58 -10.20
CA LEU A 134 9.62 -4.88 -10.87
C LEU A 134 10.34 -4.84 -12.22
N PRO A 135 11.18 -5.83 -12.52
CA PRO A 135 11.77 -5.96 -13.85
C PRO A 135 10.70 -6.34 -14.90
N PRO A 136 10.87 -5.96 -16.17
CA PRO A 136 9.90 -6.27 -17.24
C PRO A 136 9.55 -7.76 -17.39
N ALA A 137 10.51 -8.65 -17.10
CA ALA A 137 10.28 -10.09 -17.11
C ALA A 137 9.24 -10.55 -16.07
N MET A 138 9.24 -9.92 -14.89
CA MET A 138 8.25 -10.22 -13.84
C MET A 138 6.88 -9.67 -14.20
N LEU A 139 6.82 -8.46 -14.77
CA LEU A 139 5.56 -7.88 -15.27
C LEU A 139 4.93 -8.75 -16.37
N ARG A 140 5.75 -9.36 -17.23
CA ARG A 140 5.29 -10.36 -18.21
C ARG A 140 4.71 -11.59 -17.53
N ARG A 141 5.42 -12.16 -16.54
CA ARG A 141 4.96 -13.34 -15.79
C ARG A 141 3.64 -13.09 -15.05
N LEU A 142 3.49 -11.90 -14.49
CA LEU A 142 2.28 -11.45 -13.80
C LEU A 142 1.16 -11.00 -14.76
N ARG A 143 1.32 -11.26 -16.07
CA ARG A 143 0.33 -10.96 -17.12
C ARG A 143 -0.15 -9.50 -17.09
N CYS A 144 0.76 -8.57 -16.78
CA CYS A 144 0.46 -7.14 -16.86
C CYS A 144 0.15 -6.75 -18.30
N ARG A 145 -0.62 -5.66 -18.46
CA ARG A 145 -1.01 -5.16 -19.78
C ARG A 145 0.23 -4.68 -20.55
N ARG A 146 0.25 -4.91 -21.85
CA ARG A 146 1.22 -4.30 -22.77
C ARG A 146 0.66 -3.00 -23.35
N THR A 147 1.48 -1.95 -23.32
CA THR A 147 1.21 -0.69 -24.02
C THR A 147 1.46 -0.87 -25.52
N ALA A 148 0.95 0.05 -26.35
CA ALA A 148 1.21 0.09 -27.79
C ALA A 148 2.71 0.05 -28.13
N ASP A 149 3.54 0.66 -27.28
CA ASP A 149 5.02 0.68 -27.41
C ASP A 149 5.69 -0.65 -27.02
N GLY A 150 4.93 -1.72 -26.79
CA GLY A 150 5.43 -3.06 -26.48
C GLY A 150 5.88 -3.27 -25.02
N ARG A 151 5.98 -2.20 -24.21
CA ARG A 151 6.33 -2.23 -22.78
C ARG A 151 5.20 -2.74 -21.90
N TYR A 152 5.52 -3.38 -20.78
CA TYR A 152 4.52 -3.77 -19.78
C TYR A 152 4.21 -2.61 -18.84
N GLU A 153 2.93 -2.29 -18.69
CA GLU A 153 2.43 -1.22 -17.84
C GLU A 153 2.15 -1.77 -16.43
N PRO A 154 2.86 -1.33 -15.38
CA PRO A 154 2.56 -1.70 -14.00
C PRO A 154 1.22 -1.08 -13.54
N PRO A 155 0.43 -1.77 -12.70
CA PRO A 155 -0.77 -1.18 -12.12
C PRO A 155 -0.42 -0.02 -11.19
N SER A 156 -1.26 1.02 -11.22
CA SER A 156 -1.11 2.19 -10.35
C SER A 156 -1.60 1.91 -8.93
N GLU A 157 -1.02 2.62 -7.95
CA GLU A 157 -1.42 2.54 -6.54
C GLU A 157 -2.93 2.78 -6.33
N PRO A 158 -3.58 3.76 -6.99
CA PRO A 158 -5.04 3.92 -6.89
C PRO A 158 -5.84 2.71 -7.40
N THR A 159 -5.33 2.00 -8.41
CA THR A 159 -5.98 0.79 -8.94
C THR A 159 -5.90 -0.35 -7.92
N ILE A 160 -4.73 -0.52 -7.29
CA ILE A 160 -4.50 -1.50 -6.22
C ILE A 160 -5.41 -1.19 -5.02
N ARG A 161 -5.43 0.08 -4.58
CA ARG A 161 -6.27 0.54 -3.48
C ARG A 161 -7.75 0.24 -3.71
N ARG A 162 -8.28 0.58 -4.90
CA ARG A 162 -9.70 0.31 -5.24
C ARG A 162 -10.02 -1.17 -5.18
N LEU A 163 -9.16 -2.04 -5.71
CA LEU A 163 -9.38 -3.48 -5.64
C LEU A 163 -9.40 -3.96 -4.18
N LEU A 164 -8.44 -3.55 -3.36
CA LEU A 164 -8.38 -3.92 -1.94
C LEU A 164 -9.61 -3.45 -1.14
N GLN A 165 -10.25 -2.35 -1.55
CA GLN A 165 -11.48 -1.86 -0.93
C GLN A 165 -12.75 -2.60 -1.37
N THR A 166 -12.70 -3.34 -2.49
CA THR A 166 -13.87 -4.00 -3.08
C THR A 166 -13.80 -5.52 -3.00
N ILE A 167 -12.59 -6.08 -2.84
CA ILE A 167 -12.38 -7.52 -2.79
C ILE A 167 -12.90 -8.11 -1.47
N ASP A 168 -13.58 -9.26 -1.57
CA ASP A 168 -13.91 -10.07 -0.41
C ASP A 168 -12.66 -10.84 0.03
N ILE A 169 -12.10 -10.45 1.18
CA ILE A 169 -10.88 -11.05 1.73
C ILE A 169 -11.15 -12.50 2.18
N ALA A 170 -12.33 -12.80 2.72
CA ALA A 170 -12.65 -14.14 3.21
C ALA A 170 -12.72 -15.14 2.05
N ALA A 171 -13.42 -14.79 0.96
CA ALA A 171 -13.48 -15.61 -0.24
C ALA A 171 -12.10 -15.77 -0.94
N LEU A 172 -11.22 -14.78 -0.79
CA LEU A 172 -9.85 -14.82 -1.29
C LEU A 172 -8.98 -15.77 -0.47
N GLU A 173 -9.04 -15.70 0.86
CA GLU A 173 -8.32 -16.56 1.79
C GLU A 173 -8.72 -18.04 1.63
N GLU A 174 -10.02 -18.32 1.49
CA GLU A 174 -10.53 -19.69 1.27
C GLU A 174 -9.89 -20.34 0.03
N LYS A 175 -9.75 -19.58 -1.06
CA LYS A 175 -9.21 -20.09 -2.33
C LYS A 175 -7.68 -20.10 -2.40
N LEU A 176 -7.01 -19.26 -1.61
CA LEU A 176 -5.55 -19.12 -1.62
C LEU A 176 -4.84 -19.78 -0.44
N GLY A 177 -5.57 -20.22 0.59
CA GLY A 177 -5.03 -20.79 1.82
C GLY A 177 -4.00 -21.91 1.57
N ASP A 178 -4.36 -22.91 0.77
CA ASP A 178 -3.47 -24.04 0.48
C ASP A 178 -2.17 -23.63 -0.25
N TRP A 179 -2.27 -22.65 -1.16
CA TRP A 179 -1.12 -22.18 -1.93
C TRP A 179 -0.19 -21.33 -1.08
N LEU A 180 -0.74 -20.46 -0.21
CA LEU A 180 0.04 -19.67 0.74
C LEU A 180 0.77 -20.55 1.76
N HIS A 181 0.13 -21.63 2.21
CA HIS A 181 0.80 -22.65 3.05
C HIS A 181 1.94 -23.35 2.30
N THR A 182 1.80 -23.60 1.00
CA THR A 182 2.86 -24.21 0.16
C THR A 182 4.03 -23.24 -0.09
N GLN A 183 3.78 -21.92 -0.13
CA GLN A 183 4.79 -20.89 -0.45
C GLN A 183 5.49 -20.27 0.77
N GLY A 184 5.21 -20.78 1.98
CA GLY A 184 5.97 -20.40 3.18
C GLY A 184 5.37 -19.24 3.99
N VAL A 185 4.07 -19.28 4.30
CA VAL A 185 3.57 -18.64 5.54
C VAL A 185 3.80 -19.60 6.71
N ALA A 186 5.06 -19.91 6.98
CA ALA A 186 5.53 -20.46 8.24
C ALA A 186 6.39 -19.37 8.90
N ASP A 187 6.01 -18.95 10.10
CA ASP A 187 6.70 -18.02 11.00
C ASP A 187 6.77 -16.51 10.64
N ARG A 188 5.68 -15.79 10.95
CA ARG A 188 5.63 -14.77 12.04
C ARG A 188 4.44 -13.83 11.88
N TRP A 189 3.46 -14.01 12.76
CA TRP A 189 2.74 -12.88 13.33
C TRP A 189 2.80 -13.05 14.85
N PRO A 190 3.80 -12.47 15.54
CA PRO A 190 3.73 -12.42 16.99
C PRO A 190 2.60 -11.45 17.36
N LEU A 191 1.70 -11.95 18.20
CA LEU A 191 0.77 -11.13 19.00
C LEU A 191 1.54 -10.07 19.80
#